data_AF-A0A7W5AK49-F1
#
_entry.id   AF-A0A7W5AK49-F1
#
_cell.length_a   1.000
_cell.length_b   1.000
_cell.length_c   1.000
_cell.angle_alpha   90.00
_cell.angle_beta   90.00
_cell.angle_gamma   90.00
#
_symmetry.space_group_name_H-M   'P 1'
#
loop_
_entity.id
_entity.type
_entity.pdbx_description
1 polymer ?
#
loop_
_entity_poly.entity_id
_entity_poly.type
_entity_poly.pdbx_seq_one_letter_code
_entity_poly.pdbx_strand_id
1 'polypeptide(L)'
;MSELPAGTPASTTGERRHYPPGVVFHAPHCLEGGNRPAIPIDGAFTSFPTHELHFCFGGMVPEGLLDVLGIAEIMPYIVVEPIAFGDHLYRPSTVKPADCLDYLCAVCRGTHGDEVETLLHALATPSPGR
;
A
#
# COMPACT_ATOMS: atom_id res chain seq x y z
N MET A 1 30.85 -22.05 -7.71
CA MET A 1 29.51 -21.96 -8.33
C MET A 1 28.53 -22.03 -7.18
N SER A 2 28.03 -20.88 -6.73
CA SER A 2 27.10 -20.82 -5.59
C SER A 2 25.69 -20.96 -6.12
N GLU A 3 25.02 -22.03 -5.73
CA GLU A 3 23.62 -22.29 -6.06
C GLU A 3 22.75 -21.26 -5.32
N LEU A 4 21.96 -20.50 -6.07
CA LEU A 4 20.93 -19.62 -5.54
C LEU A 4 19.85 -20.47 -4.88
N PRO A 5 19.37 -20.13 -3.67
CA PRO A 5 18.32 -20.91 -3.02
C PRO A 5 17.04 -20.84 -3.85
N ALA A 6 16.47 -22.02 -4.10
CA ALA A 6 15.19 -22.22 -4.77
C ALA A 6 14.12 -21.35 -4.09
N GLY A 7 13.46 -20.52 -4.89
CA GLY A 7 12.35 -19.69 -4.45
C GLY A 7 11.31 -20.55 -3.73
N THR A 8 11.04 -20.20 -2.48
CA THR A 8 9.96 -20.80 -1.71
C THR A 8 8.64 -20.55 -2.45
N PRO A 9 7.81 -21.58 -2.71
CA PRO A 9 6.52 -21.37 -3.34
C PRO A 9 5.65 -20.46 -2.45
N ALA A 10 4.96 -19.52 -3.09
CA ALA A 10 4.02 -18.63 -2.42
C ALA A 10 3.03 -19.45 -1.58
N SER A 11 3.01 -19.18 -0.28
CA SER A 11 2.09 -19.78 0.67
C SER A 11 0.66 -19.50 0.22
N THR A 12 -0.10 -20.56 -0.09
CA THR A 12 -1.51 -20.51 -0.51
C THR A 12 -2.50 -20.19 0.62
N THR A 13 -1.98 -19.71 1.76
CA THR A 13 -2.74 -18.96 2.78
C THR A 13 -2.06 -17.61 2.91
N GLY A 14 -2.47 -16.64 2.10
CA GLY A 14 -1.96 -15.28 2.18
C GLY A 14 -2.12 -14.75 3.60
N GLU A 15 -1.00 -14.47 4.26
CA GLU A 15 -0.97 -13.93 5.61
C GLU A 15 -1.76 -12.61 5.61
N ARG A 16 -2.91 -12.60 6.30
CA ARG A 16 -3.75 -11.41 6.37
C ARG A 16 -3.01 -10.35 7.17
N ARG A 17 -2.97 -9.11 6.68
CA ARG A 17 -2.19 -8.02 7.28
C ARG A 17 -2.93 -6.70 7.36
N HIS A 18 -2.36 -5.79 8.15
CA HIS A 18 -2.72 -4.38 8.12
C HIS A 18 -1.92 -3.64 7.05
N TYR A 19 -2.54 -2.60 6.51
CA TYR A 19 -1.93 -1.74 5.51
C TYR A 19 -1.73 -0.32 6.01
N PRO A 20 -0.60 0.30 5.60
CA PRO A 20 -0.36 1.72 5.87
C PRO A 20 -1.36 2.59 5.09
N PRO A 21 -1.42 3.89 5.42
CA PRO A 21 -2.06 4.89 4.57
C PRO A 21 -1.60 4.81 3.11
N GLY A 22 -2.44 5.32 2.21
CA GLY A 22 -2.13 5.46 0.80
C GLY A 22 -0.88 6.30 0.57
N VAL A 23 -0.15 5.96 -0.49
CA VAL A 23 1.11 6.60 -0.88
C VAL A 23 1.06 7.03 -2.34
N VAL A 24 1.98 7.91 -2.72
CA VAL A 24 2.25 8.20 -4.13
C VAL A 24 3.57 7.55 -4.51
N PHE A 25 3.58 6.84 -5.63
CA PHE A 25 4.77 6.28 -6.23
C PHE A 25 5.29 7.22 -7.29
N HIS A 26 6.53 7.66 -7.12
CA HIS A 26 7.22 8.53 -8.05
C HIS A 26 8.33 7.76 -8.78
N ALA A 27 8.61 8.18 -10.01
CA ALA A 27 9.85 7.78 -10.67
C ALA A 27 11.06 8.28 -9.86
N PRO A 28 12.19 7.55 -9.81
CA PRO A 28 13.36 7.95 -9.01
C PRO A 28 13.98 9.30 -9.37
N HIS A 29 13.73 9.77 -10.60
CA HIS A 29 14.20 11.06 -11.10
C HIS A 29 13.15 12.18 -11.00
N CYS A 30 11.96 11.89 -10.45
CA CYS A 30 10.94 12.91 -10.27
C CYS A 30 11.36 13.91 -9.18
N LEU A 31 11.32 15.20 -9.50
CA LEU A 31 11.65 16.27 -8.56
C LEU A 31 10.73 16.30 -7.33
N GLU A 32 9.45 15.96 -7.51
CA GLU A 32 8.45 15.95 -6.44
C GLU A 32 8.68 14.84 -5.42
N GLY A 33 9.13 13.66 -5.87
CA GLY A 33 9.47 12.55 -4.97
C GLY A 33 10.62 12.89 -4.01
N GLY A 34 11.36 13.97 -4.30
CA GLY A 34 12.47 14.48 -3.52
C GLY A 34 13.67 13.54 -3.53
N ASN A 35 14.62 13.77 -2.61
CA ASN A 35 15.81 12.93 -2.44
C ASN A 35 15.54 11.68 -1.58
N ARG A 36 14.33 11.12 -1.64
CA ARG A 36 13.97 9.93 -0.87
C ARG A 36 14.62 8.68 -1.51
N PRO A 37 14.93 7.65 -0.71
CA PRO A 37 15.53 6.43 -1.24
C PRO A 37 14.56 5.71 -2.19
N ALA A 38 15.10 5.27 -3.33
CA ALA A 38 14.35 4.44 -4.25
C ALA A 38 14.35 2.98 -3.79
N ILE A 39 13.22 2.30 -3.92
CA ILE A 39 13.02 0.89 -3.58
C ILE A 39 12.57 0.09 -4.80
N PRO A 40 12.80 -1.23 -4.85
CA PRO A 40 12.29 -2.08 -5.94
C PRO A 40 10.76 -1.99 -6.05
N ILE A 41 10.27 -1.82 -7.27
CA ILE A 41 8.85 -1.63 -7.57
C ILE A 41 7.98 -2.80 -7.07
N ASP A 42 8.41 -4.05 -7.28
CA ASP A 42 7.65 -5.24 -6.84
C ASP A 42 7.46 -5.26 -5.31
N GLY A 43 8.51 -4.91 -4.58
CA GLY A 43 8.47 -4.78 -3.12
C GLY A 43 7.55 -3.66 -2.67
N ALA A 44 7.48 -2.57 -3.44
CA ALA A 44 6.61 -1.44 -3.16
C ALA A 44 5.12 -1.79 -3.37
N PHE A 45 4.75 -2.40 -4.49
CA PHE A 45 3.37 -2.84 -4.75
C PHE A 45 2.90 -3.84 -3.70
N THR A 46 3.80 -4.70 -3.24
CA THR A 46 3.51 -5.62 -2.14
C THR A 46 3.31 -4.87 -0.82
N SER A 47 4.11 -3.85 -0.52
CA SER A 47 4.05 -3.16 0.78
C SER A 47 2.96 -2.09 0.88
N PHE A 48 2.60 -1.49 -0.25
CA PHE A 48 1.65 -0.38 -0.35
C PHE A 48 0.63 -0.68 -1.47
N PRO A 49 -0.37 -1.53 -1.23
CA PRO A 49 -1.35 -1.89 -2.24
C PRO A 49 -2.28 -0.73 -2.60
N THR A 50 -2.43 0.25 -1.69
CA THR A 50 -3.10 1.50 -1.98
C THR A 50 -2.05 2.54 -2.35
N HIS A 51 -1.94 2.82 -3.63
CA HIS A 51 -1.01 3.82 -4.14
C HIS A 51 -1.59 4.52 -5.36
N GLU A 52 -1.08 5.71 -5.63
CA GLU A 52 -1.24 6.40 -6.91
C GLU A 52 0.12 6.45 -7.62
N LEU A 53 0.12 6.21 -8.93
CA LEU A 53 1.34 6.33 -9.74
C LEU A 53 1.44 7.75 -10.28
N HIS A 54 2.44 8.51 -9.83
CA HIS A 54 2.75 9.81 -10.41
C HIS A 54 4.00 9.74 -11.29
N PHE A 55 3.76 9.69 -12.59
CA PHE A 55 4.80 9.71 -13.60
C PHE A 55 5.13 11.14 -14.02
N CYS A 56 6.22 11.68 -13.49
CA CYS A 56 6.75 13.00 -13.85
C CYS A 56 7.52 12.96 -15.18
N PHE A 57 7.07 12.17 -16.17
CA PHE A 57 7.64 12.20 -17.50
C PHE A 57 7.14 13.47 -18.20
N GLY A 58 8.04 14.32 -18.70
CA GLY A 58 7.70 15.49 -19.52
C GLY A 58 7.06 15.15 -20.88
N GLY A 59 6.47 13.97 -21.03
CA GLY A 59 5.85 13.45 -22.24
C GLY A 59 4.89 12.29 -21.90
N MET A 60 3.76 12.26 -22.61
CA MET A 60 2.63 11.35 -22.43
C MET A 60 3.05 9.91 -22.11
N VAL A 61 2.57 9.37 -20.97
CA VAL A 61 2.58 7.91 -20.74
C VAL A 61 1.65 7.30 -21.80
N PRO A 62 2.13 6.37 -22.66
CA PRO A 62 1.28 5.74 -23.66
C PRO A 62 0.11 5.03 -22.98
N GLU A 63 -1.09 5.23 -23.51
CA GLU A 63 -2.28 4.52 -23.08
C GLU A 63 -2.02 2.99 -23.21
N GLY A 64 -2.11 2.26 -22.11
CA GLY A 64 -1.83 0.81 -22.05
C GLY A 64 -0.52 0.40 -21.38
N LEU A 65 0.37 1.34 -21.01
CA LEU A 65 1.61 1.06 -20.26
C LEU A 65 1.39 0.90 -18.73
N LEU A 66 0.16 0.58 -18.31
CA LEU A 66 -0.27 0.59 -16.90
C LEU A 66 -0.22 -0.77 -16.21
N ASP A 67 0.18 -1.83 -16.91
CA ASP A 67 0.44 -3.09 -16.22
C ASP A 67 1.79 -2.99 -15.45
N VAL A 68 1.78 -3.50 -14.22
CA VAL A 68 2.92 -3.38 -13.29
C VAL A 68 4.18 -4.01 -13.86
N LEU A 69 4.05 -5.05 -14.69
CA LEU A 69 5.18 -5.75 -15.29
C LEU A 69 5.89 -4.87 -16.33
N GLY A 70 5.14 -4.23 -17.22
CA GLY A 70 5.66 -3.27 -18.19
C GLY A 70 6.28 -2.05 -17.51
N ILE A 71 5.68 -1.57 -16.41
CA ILE A 71 6.29 -0.51 -15.60
C ILE A 71 7.59 -1.01 -14.95
N ALA A 72 7.63 -2.22 -14.42
CA ALA A 72 8.81 -2.77 -13.76
C ALA A 72 9.98 -3.02 -14.71
N GLU A 73 9.72 -3.39 -15.96
CA GLU A 73 10.76 -3.53 -17.00
C GLU A 73 11.42 -2.20 -17.35
N ILE A 74 10.65 -1.10 -17.34
CA ILE A 74 11.13 0.24 -17.72
C ILE A 74 11.67 0.99 -16.50
N MET A 75 11.07 0.76 -15.34
CA MET A 75 11.30 1.49 -14.10
C MET A 75 11.30 0.51 -12.90
N PRO A 76 12.41 -0.22 -12.70
CA PRO A 76 12.49 -1.25 -11.66
C PRO A 76 12.54 -0.69 -10.24
N TYR A 77 12.75 0.61 -10.08
CA TYR A 77 12.80 1.30 -8.79
C TYR A 77 11.85 2.47 -8.76
N ILE A 78 11.25 2.74 -7.60
CA ILE A 78 10.38 3.87 -7.35
C ILE A 78 10.73 4.58 -6.05
N VAL A 79 10.29 5.82 -5.92
CA VAL A 79 10.31 6.57 -4.67
C VAL A 79 8.90 6.57 -4.08
N VAL A 80 8.80 6.29 -2.78
CA VAL A 80 7.52 6.28 -2.06
C VAL A 80 7.34 7.59 -1.31
N GLU A 81 6.24 8.27 -1.60
CA GLU A 81 5.77 9.46 -0.89
C GLU A 81 4.57 9.12 0.01
N PRO A 82 4.68 9.29 1.33
CA PRO A 82 3.52 9.20 2.21
C PRO A 82 2.53 10.35 1.94
N ILE A 83 1.26 10.04 1.75
CA ILE A 83 0.21 11.06 1.68
C ILE A 83 -0.12 11.52 3.10
N ALA A 84 -0.05 12.84 3.34
CA ALA A 84 -0.43 13.44 4.60
C ALA A 84 -1.95 13.64 4.67
N PHE A 85 -2.67 12.71 5.29
CA PHE A 85 -4.12 12.80 5.48
C PHE A 85 -4.55 13.63 6.70
N GLY A 86 -3.60 14.03 7.56
CA GLY A 86 -3.89 14.63 8.86
C GLY A 86 -4.46 13.62 9.86
N ASP A 87 -4.74 14.09 11.08
CA ASP A 87 -5.37 13.26 12.10
C ASP A 87 -6.84 13.01 11.75
N HIS A 88 -7.27 11.74 11.78
CA HIS A 88 -8.67 11.38 11.58
C HIS A 88 -9.01 10.03 12.23
N LEU A 89 -10.28 9.87 12.59
CA LEU A 89 -10.79 8.58 13.05
C LEU A 89 -10.91 7.59 11.89
N TYR A 90 -10.82 6.30 12.20
CA TYR A 90 -11.13 5.24 11.26
C TYR A 90 -12.57 5.34 10.75
N ARG A 91 -12.72 5.36 9.42
CA ARG A 91 -14.02 5.31 8.73
C ARG A 91 -14.00 4.16 7.72
N PRO A 92 -14.71 3.05 7.93
CA PRO A 92 -14.64 1.91 7.02
C PRO A 92 -15.13 2.28 5.61
N SER A 93 -14.42 1.81 4.59
CA SER A 93 -14.85 1.86 3.19
C SER A 93 -15.56 0.56 2.78
N THR A 94 -16.01 0.48 1.54
CA THR A 94 -16.53 -0.76 0.94
C THR A 94 -15.43 -1.66 0.34
N VAL A 95 -14.17 -1.22 0.39
CA VAL A 95 -13.04 -1.92 -0.24
C VAL A 95 -12.28 -2.75 0.80
N LYS A 96 -12.12 -4.04 0.53
CA LYS A 96 -11.36 -4.98 1.35
C LYS A 96 -10.55 -5.93 0.45
N PRO A 97 -9.27 -5.63 0.18
CA PRO A 97 -8.35 -6.55 -0.49
C PRO A 97 -8.33 -7.94 0.17
N ALA A 98 -8.05 -8.99 -0.61
CA ALA A 98 -8.16 -10.37 -0.16
C ALA A 98 -7.26 -10.71 1.04
N ASP A 99 -6.08 -10.08 1.10
CA ASP A 99 -5.10 -10.26 2.19
C ASP A 99 -5.19 -9.16 3.27
N CYS A 100 -6.22 -8.31 3.26
CA CYS A 100 -6.48 -7.38 4.36
C CYS A 100 -7.12 -8.07 5.57
N LEU A 101 -6.69 -7.68 6.76
CA LEU A 101 -7.42 -7.95 8.01
C LEU A 101 -8.77 -7.22 8.06
N ASP A 102 -8.78 -5.94 7.69
CA ASP A 102 -9.95 -5.06 7.82
C ASP A 102 -10.30 -4.34 6.52
N TYR A 103 -11.45 -3.67 6.51
CA TYR A 103 -11.78 -2.75 5.41
C TYR A 103 -10.77 -1.60 5.40
N LEU A 104 -10.46 -1.08 4.22
CA LEU A 104 -9.64 0.11 4.12
C LEU A 104 -10.41 1.32 4.67
N CYS A 105 -9.71 2.27 5.27
CA CYS A 105 -10.28 3.54 5.68
C CYS A 105 -10.70 4.35 4.45
N ALA A 106 -11.91 4.90 4.45
CA ALA A 106 -12.44 5.75 3.39
C ALA A 106 -11.80 7.16 3.36
N VAL A 107 -10.82 7.45 4.23
CA VAL A 107 -10.01 8.68 4.22
C VAL A 107 -8.59 8.36 3.76
N CYS A 108 -7.79 7.69 4.59
CA CYS A 108 -6.39 7.42 4.27
C CYS A 108 -6.12 6.13 3.49
N ARG A 109 -7.14 5.28 3.28
CA ARG A 109 -7.02 3.98 2.61
C ARG A 109 -6.10 2.95 3.28
N GLY A 110 -5.65 3.18 4.52
CA GLY A 110 -5.02 2.18 5.38
C GLY A 110 -6.02 1.46 6.28
N THR A 111 -5.60 0.41 7.00
CA THR A 111 -6.51 -0.42 7.84
C THR A 111 -6.57 -0.02 9.31
N HIS A 112 -5.82 0.99 9.77
CA HIS A 112 -5.79 1.51 11.16
C HIS A 112 -5.47 0.51 12.30
N GLY A 113 -5.41 -0.79 12.03
CA GLY A 113 -4.94 -1.82 12.96
C GLY A 113 -5.63 -1.76 14.32
N ASP A 114 -4.82 -1.47 15.34
CA ASP A 114 -5.18 -1.37 16.76
C ASP A 114 -6.42 -0.50 17.04
N GLU A 115 -6.67 0.56 16.27
CA GLU A 115 -7.87 1.38 16.46
C GLU A 115 -9.16 0.61 16.14
N VAL A 116 -9.13 -0.23 15.09
CA VAL A 116 -10.27 -1.07 14.70
C VAL A 116 -10.52 -2.13 15.78
N GLU A 117 -9.47 -2.78 16.27
CA GLU A 117 -9.57 -3.75 17.36
C GLU A 117 -10.12 -3.12 18.65
N THR A 118 -9.66 -1.90 18.97
CA THR A 118 -10.13 -1.13 20.13
C THR A 118 -11.62 -0.77 20.01
N LEU A 119 -12.06 -0.31 18.83
CA LEU A 119 -13.47 0.01 18.58
C LEU A 119 -14.37 -1.23 18.65
N LEU A 120 -13.92 -2.36 18.10
CA LEU A 120 -14.66 -3.62 18.15
C LEU A 120 -14.77 -4.14 19.59
N HIS A 121 -13.71 -4.05 20.38
CA HIS A 121 -13.74 -4.41 21.80
C HIS A 121 -14.70 -3.52 22.60
N ALA A 122 -14.70 -2.20 22.34
CA ALA A 122 -15.60 -1.26 23.00
C ALA A 122 -17.08 -1.55 22.68
N LEU A 123 -17.39 -1.99 21.45
CA LEU A 123 -18.75 -2.36 21.04
C LEU A 123 -19.20 -3.74 21.56
N ALA A 124 -18.26 -4.68 21.73
CA ALA A 124 -18.55 -6.02 22.24
C ALA A 124 -18.71 -6.08 23.77
N THR A 125 -18.29 -5.03 24.48
CA THR A 125 -18.41 -4.94 25.93
C THR A 125 -19.77 -4.31 26.28
N PRO A 126 -20.76 -5.06 26.83
CA PRO A 126 -22.03 -4.48 27.20
C PRO A 126 -21.80 -3.39 28.24
N SER A 127 -22.38 -2.21 27.99
CA SER A 127 -22.33 -1.10 28.94
C SER A 127 -22.88 -1.60 30.30
N PRO A 128 -22.17 -1.38 31.43
CA PRO A 128 -22.72 -1.74 32.72
C PRO A 128 -24.02 -0.95 32.91
N GLY A 129 -25.13 -1.68 32.94
CA GLY A 129 -26.48 -1.11 32.97
C GLY A 129 -26.62 -0.04 34.05
N ARG A 130 -27.14 1.12 33.65
CA ARG A 130 -27.68 2.14 34.55
C ARG A 130 -29.11 1.80 34.95
#